data_AF-A0A3C1DU66-F1
#
_entry.id   AF-A0A3C1DU66-F1
#
_cell.length_a   1.000
_cell.length_b   1.000
_cell.length_c   1.000
_cell.angle_alpha   90.00
_cell.angle_beta   90.00
_cell.angle_gamma   90.00
#
_symmetry.space_group_name_H-M   'P 1'
#
loop_
_entity.id
_entity.type
_entity.pdbx_description
1 polymer ?
#
loop_
_entity_poly.entity_id
_entity_poly.type
_entity_poly.pdbx_seq_one_letter_code
_entity_poly.pdbx_strand_id
1 'polypeptide(L)'
;VTGVESTPGSLRVESADATAGLRVSVTFEMQPAGIVLISQTVTNDGVEPFDLGELTTWLPLPDHATETMDFTGRWLKERQPQRRGIQSGMWAREVREGRTGHDHTIVQLAMTEGANYQDGSVWSTGIMWSGNSRHLVERLPSGRTSMGAGELLLPGEVILEPGETYAAPTVAATFSASGIDGMTDRWYRWLRARPTHPTAAGPRPLTLNV
;
A
#
# COMPACT_ATOMS: atom_id res chain seq x y z
N VAL A 1 7.16 21.14 -4.87
CA VAL A 1 6.83 20.57 -6.19
C VAL A 1 7.64 21.29 -7.24
N THR A 2 8.49 20.55 -7.95
CA THR A 2 9.40 21.06 -8.99
C THR A 2 8.93 20.68 -10.40
N GLY A 3 8.11 19.63 -10.53
CA GLY A 3 7.57 19.19 -11.82
C GLY A 3 6.29 18.39 -11.66
N VAL A 4 5.42 18.47 -12.67
CA VAL A 4 4.21 17.66 -12.79
C VAL A 4 4.06 17.24 -14.24
N GLU A 5 3.96 15.93 -14.46
CA GLU A 5 3.70 15.34 -15.77
C GLU A 5 2.43 14.49 -15.68
N SER A 6 1.54 14.60 -16.67
CA SER A 6 0.29 13.85 -16.66
C SER A 6 -0.08 13.31 -18.02
N THR A 7 -0.64 12.11 -18.03
CA THR A 7 -1.32 11.47 -19.16
C THR A 7 -2.73 11.08 -18.72
N PRO A 8 -3.62 10.62 -19.62
CA PRO A 8 -4.98 10.23 -19.23
C PRO A 8 -5.08 9.15 -18.14
N GLY A 9 -4.02 8.34 -17.92
CA GLY A 9 -4.02 7.26 -16.93
C GLY A 9 -2.87 7.34 -15.92
N SER A 10 -2.04 8.38 -15.95
CA SER A 10 -0.90 8.50 -15.04
C SER A 10 -0.58 9.94 -14.68
N LEU A 11 -0.12 10.14 -13.45
CA LEU A 11 0.35 11.42 -12.92
C LEU A 11 1.70 11.18 -12.24
N ARG A 12 2.73 11.90 -12.67
CA ARG A 12 4.02 11.94 -12.00
C ARG A 12 4.24 13.32 -11.39
N VAL A 13 4.55 13.36 -10.11
CA VAL A 13 4.87 14.58 -9.38
C VAL A 13 6.30 14.48 -8.88
N GLU A 14 7.07 15.52 -9.14
CA GLU A 14 8.42 15.67 -8.60
C GLU A 14 8.44 16.81 -7.57
N SER A 15 9.16 16.60 -6.47
CA SER A 15 9.43 17.61 -5.47
C SER A 15 10.88 17.54 -5.04
N ALA A 16 11.47 18.69 -4.74
CA ALA A 16 12.81 18.77 -4.19
C ALA A 16 12.79 19.47 -2.83
N ASP A 17 13.64 19.01 -1.93
CA ASP A 17 14.04 19.69 -0.71
C ASP A 17 15.49 20.15 -0.89
N ALA A 18 15.67 21.43 -1.18
CA ALA A 18 16.99 22.02 -1.40
C ALA A 18 17.84 22.08 -0.12
N THR A 19 17.22 22.05 1.06
CA THR A 19 17.94 22.06 2.34
C THR A 19 18.48 20.67 2.66
N ALA A 20 17.68 19.63 2.45
CA ALA A 20 18.10 18.25 2.63
C ALA A 20 18.92 17.70 1.45
N GLY A 21 18.91 18.36 0.30
CA GLY A 21 19.52 17.85 -0.93
C GLY A 21 18.80 16.61 -1.46
N LEU A 22 17.47 16.57 -1.35
CA LEU A 22 16.67 15.41 -1.73
C LEU A 22 15.70 15.73 -2.84
N ARG A 23 15.46 14.75 -3.70
CA ARG A 23 14.38 14.80 -4.70
C ARG A 23 13.50 13.58 -4.57
N VAL A 24 12.20 13.80 -4.52
CA VAL A 24 11.19 12.75 -4.42
C VAL A 24 10.33 12.77 -5.68
N SER A 25 10.18 11.60 -6.30
CA SER A 25 9.23 11.39 -7.40
C SER A 25 8.13 10.45 -6.94
N VAL A 26 6.89 10.82 -7.20
CA VAL A 26 5.72 9.98 -6.95
C VAL A 26 4.95 9.83 -8.25
N THR A 27 4.74 8.58 -8.67
CA THR A 27 3.96 8.25 -9.86
C THR A 27 2.70 7.52 -9.46
N PHE A 28 1.55 8.01 -9.92
CA PHE A 28 0.25 7.38 -9.82
C PHE A 28 -0.13 6.81 -11.18
N GLU A 29 -0.60 5.57 -11.24
CA GLU A 29 -1.03 4.91 -12.48
C GLU A 29 -2.39 4.23 -12.27
N MET A 30 -3.39 4.65 -13.05
CA MET A 30 -4.74 4.09 -13.02
C MET A 30 -4.82 2.83 -13.89
N GLN A 31 -5.15 1.71 -13.27
CA GLN A 31 -5.38 0.43 -13.94
C GLN A 31 -6.86 0.29 -14.35
N PRO A 32 -7.17 -0.40 -15.46
CA PRO A 32 -8.55 -0.52 -15.96
C PRO A 32 -9.59 -1.07 -14.97
N ALA A 33 -9.14 -1.88 -13.99
CA ALA A 33 -10.02 -2.44 -12.96
C ALA A 33 -10.34 -1.45 -11.81
N GLY A 34 -9.81 -0.22 -11.85
CA GLY A 34 -9.95 0.76 -10.78
C GLY A 34 -8.96 0.55 -9.63
N ILE A 35 -7.76 0.05 -9.94
CA ILE A 35 -6.62 0.03 -9.02
C ILE A 35 -5.72 1.21 -9.36
N VAL A 36 -5.28 1.97 -8.37
CA VAL A 36 -4.24 2.99 -8.52
C VAL A 36 -2.93 2.39 -8.01
N LEU A 37 -1.92 2.31 -8.87
CA LEU A 37 -0.56 1.97 -8.48
C LEU A 37 0.19 3.24 -8.13
N ILE A 38 0.93 3.20 -7.03
CA ILE A 38 1.66 4.34 -6.48
C ILE A 38 3.10 3.89 -6.27
N SER A 39 4.01 4.48 -7.03
CA SER A 39 5.44 4.22 -6.96
C SER A 39 6.16 5.47 -6.49
N GLN A 40 7.12 5.32 -5.58
CA GLN A 40 7.87 6.42 -5.01
C GLN A 40 9.37 6.17 -5.16
N THR A 41 10.11 7.22 -5.53
CA THR A 41 11.56 7.21 -5.50
C THR A 41 12.07 8.40 -4.71
N VAL A 42 13.21 8.23 -4.05
CA VAL A 42 13.98 9.32 -3.44
C VAL A 42 15.41 9.28 -3.95
N THR A 43 15.91 10.43 -4.40
CA THR A 43 17.26 10.62 -4.93
C THR A 43 18.01 11.56 -4.01
N ASN A 44 19.25 11.20 -3.65
CA ASN A 44 20.17 12.07 -2.93
C ASN A 44 20.87 13.00 -3.94
N ASP A 45 20.41 14.24 -4.05
CA ASP A 45 21.05 15.29 -4.84
C ASP A 45 22.09 16.09 -4.02
N GLY A 46 22.30 15.72 -2.75
CA GLY A 46 23.26 16.33 -1.85
C GLY A 46 24.71 15.90 -2.11
N VAL A 47 25.59 16.20 -1.15
CA VAL A 47 27.03 15.89 -1.22
C VAL A 47 27.49 14.93 -0.11
N GLU A 48 26.61 14.60 0.82
CA GLU A 48 26.86 13.67 1.92
C GLU A 48 25.94 12.44 1.78
N PRO A 49 26.34 11.27 2.29
CA PRO A 49 25.47 10.09 2.34
C PRO A 49 24.18 10.37 3.13
N PHE A 50 23.06 9.84 2.65
CA PHE A 50 21.75 10.01 3.27
C PHE A 50 21.21 8.66 3.79
N ASP A 51 20.97 8.55 5.09
CA ASP A 51 20.34 7.38 5.72
C ASP A 51 18.81 7.46 5.57
N LEU A 52 18.26 6.61 4.69
CA LEU A 52 16.83 6.53 4.45
C LEU A 52 16.18 5.62 5.48
N GLY A 53 15.59 6.21 6.52
CA GLY A 53 14.86 5.47 7.54
C GLY A 53 13.48 4.96 7.09
N GLU A 54 12.82 5.66 6.16
CA GLU A 54 11.44 5.35 5.75
C GLU A 54 11.02 6.04 4.45
N LEU A 55 10.31 5.33 3.57
CA LEU A 55 9.56 5.91 2.46
C LEU A 55 8.18 5.24 2.32
N THR A 56 7.19 5.72 3.08
CA THR A 56 5.82 5.18 3.09
C THR A 56 4.86 5.99 2.22
N THR A 57 4.04 5.27 1.46
CA THR A 57 2.93 5.88 0.73
C THR A 57 1.77 6.13 1.68
N TRP A 58 1.34 7.39 1.77
CA TRP A 58 0.18 7.81 2.55
C TRP A 58 -0.95 8.29 1.65
N LEU A 59 -2.17 7.84 1.94
CA LEU A 59 -3.40 8.27 1.27
C LEU A 59 -4.38 8.88 2.28
N PRO A 60 -4.92 10.08 1.99
CA PRO A 60 -5.91 10.69 2.86
C PRO A 60 -7.21 9.88 2.82
N LEU A 61 -7.85 9.77 3.98
CA LEU A 61 -9.18 9.18 4.14
C LEU A 61 -10.21 10.27 4.44
N PRO A 62 -11.44 10.14 3.94
CA PRO A 62 -12.50 11.06 4.33
C PRO A 62 -12.95 10.82 5.77
N ASP A 63 -13.54 11.84 6.41
CA ASP A 63 -13.95 11.78 7.82
C ASP A 63 -14.95 10.67 8.15
N HIS A 64 -15.72 10.22 7.15
CA HIS A 64 -16.68 9.13 7.29
C HIS A 64 -16.05 7.73 7.18
N ALA A 65 -14.73 7.62 6.93
CA ALA A 65 -14.00 6.38 7.17
C ALA A 65 -13.74 6.26 8.67
N THR A 66 -14.57 5.48 9.36
CA THR A 66 -14.59 5.37 10.82
C THR A 66 -14.13 4.02 11.33
N GLU A 67 -14.00 3.01 10.46
CA GLU A 67 -13.52 1.68 10.81
C GLU A 67 -12.35 1.25 9.94
N THR A 68 -11.54 0.34 10.45
CA THR A 68 -10.43 -0.27 9.73
C THR A 68 -10.45 -1.78 9.90
N MET A 69 -10.00 -2.50 8.86
CA MET A 69 -9.83 -3.94 8.91
C MET A 69 -8.48 -4.34 8.31
N ASP A 70 -7.70 -5.07 9.09
CA ASP A 70 -6.49 -5.76 8.66
C ASP A 70 -6.65 -7.27 8.87
N PHE A 71 -5.67 -8.04 8.41
CA PHE A 71 -5.65 -9.49 8.56
C PHE A 71 -4.43 -9.89 9.38
N THR A 72 -4.65 -10.85 10.27
CA THR A 72 -3.60 -11.48 11.08
C THR A 72 -3.75 -12.99 11.02
N GLY A 73 -2.95 -13.75 11.75
CA GLY A 73 -3.13 -15.17 11.83
C GLY A 73 -1.96 -15.87 12.48
N ARG A 74 -1.91 -17.17 12.26
CA ARG A 74 -0.76 -18.03 12.55
C ARG A 74 -0.81 -19.22 11.61
N TRP A 75 0.24 -20.03 11.62
CA TRP A 75 0.24 -21.29 10.89
C TRP A 75 -1.02 -22.11 11.21
N LEU A 76 -1.68 -22.64 10.16
CA LEU A 76 -2.98 -23.34 10.20
C LEU A 76 -4.21 -22.47 10.50
N LYS A 77 -4.05 -21.16 10.67
CA LYS A 77 -5.15 -20.20 10.89
C LYS A 77 -4.78 -18.82 10.35
N GLU A 78 -4.40 -18.76 9.09
CA GLU A 78 -4.00 -17.54 8.40
C GLU A 78 -5.19 -16.59 8.14
N ARG A 79 -4.88 -15.32 7.85
CA ARG A 79 -5.79 -14.32 7.27
C ARG A 79 -7.11 -14.13 8.03
N GLN A 80 -7.05 -14.15 9.36
CA GLN A 80 -8.16 -13.82 10.25
C GLN A 80 -8.40 -12.30 10.22
N PRO A 81 -9.60 -11.83 9.84
CA PRO A 81 -9.91 -10.41 9.77
C PRO A 81 -9.98 -9.81 11.18
N GLN A 82 -9.46 -8.60 11.35
CA GLN A 82 -9.49 -7.85 12.60
C GLN A 82 -10.10 -6.48 12.31
N ARG A 83 -11.36 -6.29 12.68
CA ARG A 83 -12.10 -5.04 12.49
C ARG A 83 -12.05 -4.21 13.77
N ARG A 84 -11.83 -2.90 13.65
CA ARG A 84 -11.84 -1.96 14.78
C ARG A 84 -12.24 -0.57 14.33
N GLY A 85 -12.73 0.25 15.27
CA GLY A 85 -12.91 1.69 15.03
C GLY A 85 -11.58 2.41 14.86
N ILE A 86 -11.53 3.42 14.00
CA ILE A 86 -10.39 4.33 13.85
C ILE A 86 -10.44 5.34 15.00
N GLN A 87 -9.45 5.26 15.88
CA GLN A 87 -9.28 6.14 17.04
C GLN A 87 -8.18 7.16 16.77
N SER A 88 -8.14 8.25 17.55
CA SER A 88 -7.01 9.18 17.54
C SER A 88 -5.70 8.45 17.87
N GLY A 89 -4.65 8.75 17.12
CA GLY A 89 -3.39 8.03 17.14
C GLY A 89 -3.21 7.14 15.91
N MET A 90 -2.25 6.23 15.98
CA MET A 90 -1.86 5.36 14.87
C MET A 90 -2.05 3.89 15.24
N TRP A 91 -2.69 3.14 14.35
CA TRP A 91 -2.64 1.69 14.34
C TRP A 91 -1.66 1.22 13.27
N ALA A 92 -0.80 0.27 13.63
CA ALA A 92 0.19 -0.29 12.72
C ALA A 92 0.19 -1.82 12.77
N ARG A 93 0.32 -2.44 11.59
CA ARG A 93 0.68 -3.85 11.44
C ARG A 93 1.98 -3.94 10.67
N GLU A 94 2.97 -4.55 11.30
CA GLU A 94 4.32 -4.68 10.74
C GLU A 94 4.69 -6.14 10.57
N VAL A 95 5.45 -6.42 9.52
CA VAL A 95 6.15 -7.68 9.27
C VAL A 95 7.64 -7.40 9.45
N ARG A 96 8.29 -8.15 10.34
CA ARG A 96 9.72 -7.98 10.69
C ARG A 96 10.52 -9.29 10.55
N GLU A 97 10.01 -10.24 9.77
CA GLU A 97 10.61 -11.57 9.58
C GLU A 97 11.46 -11.69 8.30
N GLY A 98 11.65 -10.61 7.54
CA GLY A 98 12.30 -10.62 6.23
C GLY A 98 11.47 -11.28 5.12
N ARG A 99 10.27 -11.77 5.45
CA ARG A 99 9.31 -12.37 4.53
C ARG A 99 7.88 -12.17 5.02
N THR A 100 6.88 -12.28 4.14
CA THR A 100 5.48 -12.36 4.57
C THR A 100 5.22 -13.63 5.39
N GLY A 101 4.76 -13.42 6.64
CA GLY A 101 4.42 -14.46 7.61
C GLY A 101 3.00 -15.01 7.46
N HIS A 102 2.58 -15.88 8.37
CA HIS A 102 1.18 -16.37 8.42
C HIS A 102 0.19 -15.30 8.91
N ASP A 103 0.73 -14.21 9.46
CA ASP A 103 0.07 -13.08 10.10
C ASP A 103 0.12 -11.78 9.28
N HIS A 104 0.70 -11.83 8.07
CA HIS A 104 0.75 -10.66 7.18
C HIS A 104 -0.66 -10.22 6.78
N THR A 105 -0.85 -8.91 6.63
CA THR A 105 -2.07 -8.38 6.02
C THR A 105 -1.99 -8.54 4.52
N ILE A 106 -3.04 -9.09 3.92
CA ILE A 106 -3.14 -9.21 2.47
C ILE A 106 -3.50 -7.85 1.83
N VAL A 107 -4.30 -7.06 2.54
CA VAL A 107 -4.74 -5.71 2.17
C VAL A 107 -5.24 -5.03 3.44
N GLN A 108 -4.92 -3.75 3.63
CA GLN A 108 -5.47 -2.91 4.70
C GLN A 108 -6.74 -2.24 4.19
N LEU A 109 -7.81 -2.25 4.97
CA LEU A 109 -9.07 -1.58 4.66
C LEU A 109 -9.29 -0.41 5.61
N ALA A 110 -9.86 0.67 5.08
CA ALA A 110 -10.58 1.68 5.84
C ALA A 110 -12.02 1.72 5.30
N MET A 111 -13.00 1.91 6.17
CA MET A 111 -14.40 1.65 5.84
C MET A 111 -15.33 2.62 6.57
N THR A 112 -16.50 2.85 5.99
CA THR A 112 -17.62 3.44 6.74
C THR A 112 -18.11 2.50 7.82
N GLU A 113 -18.68 3.07 8.88
CA GLU A 113 -19.32 2.32 9.95
C GLU A 113 -20.32 1.29 9.38
N GLY A 114 -20.20 0.04 9.83
CA GLY A 114 -21.13 -1.02 9.44
C GLY A 114 -20.98 -1.54 8.01
N ALA A 115 -19.97 -1.06 7.25
CA ALA A 115 -19.68 -1.60 5.90
C ALA A 115 -19.56 -3.13 5.95
N ASN A 116 -20.17 -3.80 4.98
CA ASN A 116 -20.20 -5.25 4.91
C ASN A 116 -19.79 -5.71 3.49
N TYR A 117 -20.11 -6.95 3.14
CA TYR A 117 -19.77 -7.48 1.82
C TYR A 117 -20.41 -6.69 0.68
N GLN A 118 -21.65 -6.23 0.85
CA GLN A 118 -22.45 -5.66 -0.24
C GLN A 118 -22.72 -4.16 -0.09
N ASP A 119 -22.49 -3.59 1.09
CA ASP A 119 -22.83 -2.20 1.41
C ASP A 119 -21.69 -1.49 2.17
N GLY A 120 -21.69 -0.17 2.09
CA GLY A 120 -20.69 0.71 2.67
C GLY A 120 -19.53 1.03 1.75
N SER A 121 -18.83 2.12 2.08
CA SER A 121 -17.64 2.54 1.36
C SER A 121 -16.40 1.88 1.94
N VAL A 122 -15.51 1.39 1.07
CA VAL A 122 -14.27 0.69 1.41
C VAL A 122 -13.11 1.27 0.60
N TRP A 123 -12.13 1.84 1.30
CA TRP A 123 -10.81 2.16 0.77
C TRP A 123 -9.86 1.04 1.14
N SER A 124 -8.94 0.70 0.25
CA SER A 124 -8.00 -0.37 0.53
C SER A 124 -6.62 -0.12 -0.07
N THR A 125 -5.58 -0.58 0.64
CA THR A 125 -4.18 -0.52 0.20
C THR A 125 -3.49 -1.86 0.40
N GLY A 126 -2.84 -2.36 -0.64
CA GLY A 126 -1.90 -3.48 -0.59
C GLY A 126 -0.52 -3.01 -1.02
N ILE A 127 0.53 -3.72 -0.62
CA ILE A 127 1.90 -3.45 -1.05
C ILE A 127 2.43 -4.57 -1.93
N MET A 128 3.10 -4.22 -3.02
CA MET A 128 3.75 -5.17 -3.94
C MET A 128 5.14 -5.55 -3.42
N TRP A 129 5.18 -6.05 -2.18
CA TRP A 129 6.40 -6.41 -1.47
C TRP A 129 6.19 -7.67 -0.64
N SER A 130 7.23 -8.48 -0.52
CA SER A 130 7.19 -9.73 0.24
C SER A 130 8.15 -9.77 1.43
N GLY A 131 8.92 -8.70 1.68
CA GLY A 131 9.84 -8.60 2.81
C GLY A 131 9.21 -7.96 4.04
N ASN A 132 10.04 -7.25 4.82
CA ASN A 132 9.56 -6.44 5.93
C ASN A 132 8.62 -5.34 5.40
N SER A 133 7.43 -5.24 5.98
CA SER A 133 6.39 -4.33 5.49
C SER A 133 5.56 -3.77 6.62
N ARG A 134 4.81 -2.73 6.33
CA ARG A 134 3.91 -2.10 7.29
C ARG A 134 2.66 -1.56 6.64
N HIS A 135 1.57 -1.67 7.36
CA HIS A 135 0.28 -1.08 7.04
C HIS A 135 -0.20 -0.24 8.21
N LEU A 136 -0.67 0.97 7.92
CA LEU A 136 -0.91 2.01 8.89
C LEU A 136 -2.30 2.61 8.68
N VAL A 137 -2.94 2.99 9.79
CA VAL A 137 -4.07 3.93 9.79
C VAL A 137 -3.85 4.92 10.93
N GLU A 138 -3.81 6.20 10.61
CA GLU A 138 -3.57 7.27 11.58
C GLU A 138 -4.72 8.28 11.55
N ARG A 139 -5.16 8.71 12.73
CA ARG A 139 -6.01 9.87 12.92
C ARG A 139 -5.31 10.87 13.82
N LEU A 140 -4.99 12.04 13.26
CA LEU A 140 -4.36 13.14 13.98
C LEU A 140 -5.36 13.81 14.94
N PRO A 141 -4.89 14.52 15.98
CA PRO A 141 -5.75 15.31 16.86
C PRO A 141 -6.60 16.37 16.14
N SER A 142 -6.17 16.80 14.95
CA SER A 142 -6.94 17.70 14.07
C SER A 142 -8.12 17.03 13.36
N GLY A 143 -8.32 15.72 13.54
CA GLY A 143 -9.36 14.93 12.89
C GLY A 143 -8.95 14.31 11.55
N ARG A 144 -7.89 14.84 10.92
CA ARG A 144 -7.35 14.31 9.66
C ARG A 144 -6.98 12.84 9.79
N THR A 145 -7.53 12.01 8.92
CA THR A 145 -7.30 10.57 8.90
C THR A 145 -6.60 10.16 7.61
N SER A 146 -5.63 9.26 7.69
CA SER A 146 -4.89 8.72 6.55
C SER A 146 -4.65 7.22 6.74
N MET A 147 -4.49 6.50 5.63
CA MET A 147 -3.94 5.14 5.64
C MET A 147 -2.62 5.09 4.89
N GLY A 148 -1.72 4.23 5.34
CA GLY A 148 -0.37 4.11 4.81
C GLY A 148 0.00 2.66 4.52
N ALA A 149 0.86 2.47 3.53
CA ALA A 149 1.52 1.20 3.29
C ALA A 149 2.95 1.46 2.78
N GLY A 150 3.88 0.61 3.18
CA GLY A 150 5.28 0.73 2.80
C GLY A 150 6.05 -0.51 3.21
N GLU A 151 7.25 -0.65 2.69
CA GLU A 151 8.19 -1.56 3.32
C GLU A 151 8.64 -1.01 4.68
N LEU A 152 9.22 -1.88 5.49
CA LEU A 152 9.82 -1.49 6.75
C LEU A 152 11.33 -1.67 6.65
N LEU A 153 12.03 -0.54 6.58
CA LEU A 153 13.49 -0.48 6.58
C LEU A 153 14.01 -0.57 8.02
N LEU A 154 15.07 -1.34 8.20
CA LEU A 154 15.85 -1.36 9.43
C LEU A 154 16.86 -0.20 9.43
N PRO A 155 17.31 0.27 10.60
CA PRO A 155 18.29 1.36 10.67
C PRO A 155 19.55 1.05 9.87
N GLY A 156 19.96 1.98 9.00
CA GLY A 156 21.14 1.84 8.14
C GLY A 156 21.02 0.78 7.04
N GLU A 157 19.82 0.23 6.80
CA GLU A 157 19.60 -0.74 5.70
C GLU A 157 19.72 -0.08 4.32
N VAL A 158 19.38 1.21 4.22
CA VAL A 158 19.47 2.00 2.98
C VAL A 158 20.23 3.29 3.25
N ILE A 159 21.46 3.37 2.75
CA ILE A 159 22.26 4.59 2.71
C ILE A 159 22.44 4.96 1.25
N LEU A 160 22.02 6.17 0.89
CA LEU A 160 22.16 6.69 -0.47
C LEU A 160 23.38 7.59 -0.56
N GLU A 161 24.37 7.17 -1.33
CA GLU A 161 25.48 8.04 -1.73
C GLU A 161 24.99 9.18 -2.64
N PRO A 162 25.75 10.28 -2.77
CA PRO A 162 25.42 11.35 -3.70
C PRO A 162 25.13 10.85 -5.12
N GLY A 163 23.95 11.19 -5.64
CA GLY A 163 23.44 10.77 -6.95
C GLY A 163 22.68 9.44 -6.94
N GLU A 164 22.69 8.68 -5.85
CA GLU A 164 21.95 7.43 -5.75
C GLU A 164 20.46 7.65 -5.55
N THR A 165 19.68 6.67 -6.01
CA THR A 165 18.22 6.69 -5.94
C THR A 165 17.71 5.40 -5.33
N TYR A 166 16.83 5.54 -4.34
CA TYR A 166 16.03 4.46 -3.82
C TYR A 166 14.65 4.42 -4.47
N ALA A 167 14.15 3.22 -4.78
CA ALA A 167 12.80 3.00 -5.27
C ALA A 167 12.03 2.11 -4.28
N ALA A 168 11.02 2.66 -3.62
CA ALA A 168 10.18 1.91 -2.69
C ALA A 168 9.23 0.96 -3.45
N PRO A 169 8.82 -0.16 -2.84
CA PRO A 169 7.83 -1.05 -3.44
C PRO A 169 6.51 -0.34 -3.75
N THR A 170 5.95 -0.66 -4.90
CA THR A 170 4.68 -0.06 -5.35
C THR A 170 3.54 -0.41 -4.40
N VAL A 171 2.77 0.60 -4.01
CA VAL A 171 1.51 0.44 -3.28
C VAL A 171 0.35 0.43 -4.28
N ALA A 172 -0.52 -0.56 -4.16
CA ALA A 172 -1.75 -0.65 -4.93
C ALA A 172 -2.94 -0.24 -4.04
N ALA A 173 -3.77 0.68 -4.52
CA ALA A 173 -4.91 1.21 -3.79
C ALA A 173 -6.20 1.13 -4.61
N THR A 174 -7.34 1.01 -3.95
CA THR A 174 -8.66 1.09 -4.61
C THR A 174 -9.75 1.57 -3.67
N PHE A 175 -10.87 1.95 -4.28
CA PHE A 175 -12.09 2.37 -3.62
C PHE A 175 -13.30 1.59 -4.16
N SER A 176 -14.21 1.24 -3.27
CA SER A 176 -15.52 0.66 -3.57
C SER A 176 -16.59 1.39 -2.78
N ALA A 177 -17.69 1.76 -3.44
CA ALA A 177 -18.90 2.25 -2.77
C ALA A 177 -19.93 1.13 -2.50
N SER A 178 -19.59 -0.11 -2.84
CA SER A 178 -20.49 -1.27 -2.81
C SER A 178 -19.87 -2.41 -2.01
N GLY A 179 -19.39 -2.08 -0.80
CA GLY A 179 -18.85 -3.02 0.16
C GLY A 179 -17.53 -3.70 -0.24
N ILE A 180 -17.20 -4.73 0.53
CA ILE A 180 -15.99 -5.57 0.36
C ILE A 180 -16.04 -6.36 -0.95
N ASP A 181 -17.22 -6.77 -1.43
CA ASP A 181 -17.38 -7.49 -2.70
C ASP A 181 -16.97 -6.61 -3.88
N GLY A 182 -17.43 -5.35 -3.91
CA GLY A 182 -17.01 -4.41 -4.96
C GLY A 182 -15.51 -4.12 -4.92
N MET A 183 -14.90 -4.05 -3.73
CA MET A 183 -13.45 -3.88 -3.58
C MET A 183 -12.70 -5.12 -4.08
N THR A 184 -13.10 -6.31 -3.64
CA THR A 184 -12.42 -7.57 -3.99
C THR A 184 -12.57 -7.89 -5.47
N ASP A 185 -13.72 -7.60 -6.10
CA ASP A 185 -13.92 -7.72 -7.54
C ASP A 185 -12.89 -6.90 -8.34
N ARG A 186 -12.62 -5.64 -7.94
CA ARG A 186 -11.59 -4.80 -8.56
C ARG A 186 -10.19 -5.41 -8.44
N TRP A 187 -9.80 -5.84 -7.24
CA TRP A 187 -8.51 -6.51 -7.00
C TRP A 187 -8.36 -7.78 -7.83
N TYR A 188 -9.37 -8.66 -7.82
CA TYR A 188 -9.32 -9.91 -8.56
C TYR A 188 -9.30 -9.68 -10.07
N ARG A 189 -10.09 -8.75 -10.60
CA ARG A 189 -10.06 -8.40 -12.03
C ARG A 189 -8.67 -7.92 -12.44
N TRP A 190 -8.05 -7.03 -11.66
CA TRP A 190 -6.69 -6.58 -11.92
C TRP A 190 -5.67 -7.72 -11.88
N LEU A 191 -5.65 -8.53 -10.81
CA LEU A 191 -4.69 -9.62 -10.65
C LEU A 191 -4.84 -10.71 -11.72
N ARG A 192 -6.07 -11.00 -12.17
CA ARG A 192 -6.37 -11.99 -13.21
C ARG A 192 -6.10 -11.49 -14.62
N ALA A 193 -6.07 -10.17 -14.84
CA ALA A 193 -5.74 -9.57 -16.14
C ALA A 193 -4.24 -9.62 -16.47
N ARG A 194 -3.38 -10.01 -15.52
CA ARG A 194 -1.94 -10.13 -15.76
C ARG A 194 -1.66 -11.17 -16.86
N PRO A 195 -0.79 -10.88 -17.85
CA PRO A 195 -0.42 -11.85 -18.89
C PRO A 195 0.16 -13.15 -18.33
N THR A 196 0.84 -13.07 -17.18
CA THR A 196 1.44 -14.20 -16.46
C THR A 196 0.50 -14.88 -15.47
N HIS A 197 -0.78 -14.47 -15.41
CA HIS A 197 -1.72 -15.10 -14.50
C HIS A 197 -1.87 -16.59 -14.88
N PRO A 198 -1.85 -17.54 -13.92
CA PRO A 198 -1.86 -18.97 -14.24
C PRO A 198 -3.03 -19.43 -15.10
N THR A 199 -4.16 -18.73 -15.06
CA THR A 199 -5.33 -19.06 -15.88
C THR A 199 -5.22 -18.62 -17.34
N ALA A 200 -4.20 -17.83 -17.71
CA ALA A 200 -3.93 -17.49 -19.10
C ALA A 200 -3.52 -18.73 -19.93
N ALA A 201 -2.87 -19.70 -19.28
CA ALA A 201 -2.51 -20.99 -19.90
C ALA A 201 -3.65 -22.03 -19.89
N GLY A 202 -4.74 -21.76 -19.16
CA GLY A 202 -5.88 -22.68 -19.00
C GLY A 202 -6.30 -22.88 -17.54
N PRO A 203 -7.35 -23.69 -17.27
CA PRO A 203 -7.75 -24.03 -15.91
C PRO A 203 -6.62 -24.67 -15.11
N ARG A 204 -6.53 -24.39 -13.80
CA ARG A 204 -5.54 -25.05 -12.93
C ARG A 204 -5.82 -26.56 -12.90
N PRO A 205 -4.80 -27.41 -13.09
CA PRO A 205 -5.00 -28.85 -13.09
C PRO A 205 -5.43 -29.35 -11.72
N LEU A 206 -6.28 -30.38 -11.71
CA LEU A 206 -6.51 -31.18 -10.51
C LEU A 206 -5.22 -31.94 -10.18
N THR A 207 -4.70 -31.78 -8.96
CA THR A 207 -3.47 -32.43 -8.51
C THR A 207 -3.74 -33.33 -7.31
N LEU A 208 -2.97 -34.40 -7.19
CA LEU A 208 -2.89 -35.26 -6.01
C LEU A 208 -1.45 -35.17 -5.50
N ASN A 209 -1.28 -34.71 -4.26
CA ASN A 209 0.01 -34.74 -3.57
C ASN A 209 -0.07 -35.86 -2.52
N VAL A 210 0.70 -36.92 -2.73
CA VAL A 210 0.79 -38.12 -1.89
C VAL A 210 2.07 -38.12 -1.09
#